data_AF-A0A6P5T9G1-F1
#
_entry.id   AF-A0A6P5T9G1-F1
#
_cell.length_a   1.000
_cell.length_b   1.000
_cell.length_c   1.000
_cell.angle_alpha   90.00
_cell.angle_beta   90.00
_cell.angle_gamma   90.00
#
_symmetry.space_group_name_H-M   'P 1'
#
loop_
_entity.id
_entity.type
_entity.pdbx_description
1 polymer ?
#
loop_
_entity_poly.entity_id
_entity_poly.type
_entity_poly.pdbx_seq_one_letter_code
_entity_poly.pdbx_strand_id
1 'polypeptide(L)'
;MQLRLQGNSFEGPIPTSFSQLTSLNTLRISDISHVSSSLDFIRNLKNLAELVLRNALINGSIPSDIGDYEDLKILDLGFNNLTGELPSSLFSMSSLTYLFLGNNSLSGPLPSQKSNRLQTIDLSYNYLSGSLPQWVTAISQLNLVVNNFIFGSSNITLPGLNCLQRNFPCNRNTPRYANFSIKCGGPQMGGIDGILYEADQDSALGPAKFYVTNTQKWAVSNVGLFSNRNNPSFVETTLTEVTGTDVTPKLFQTSRLSPSSLRYYGLGLENGLYTVTLQFAETVFASRDTQTSQSLGRRVFDIYIQGNLIWKDFDISKEAGGVNRAVARPFKVNVTENYLDIHLFWAGKGTCCIPEPGDYGPLISAVHAASDTPTTPGKKSRTGLIVGIAVPVGVVSLLLLFAVLYMRRKKSEKDDDEDLLGLGPRPNTFSYAELRAATEDFNPSNALGEGGYGPVYKVKSILHQYLLL
;
A
#
# COMPACT_ATOMS: atom_id res chain seq x y z
N MET A 1 8.34 31.03 -29.56
CA MET A 1 7.40 31.82 -28.73
C MET A 1 6.98 30.99 -27.50
N GLN A 2 6.68 31.60 -26.35
CA GLN A 2 6.25 30.87 -25.14
C GLN A 2 4.92 31.42 -24.62
N LEU A 3 4.01 30.54 -24.20
CA LEU A 3 2.77 30.88 -23.51
C LEU A 3 2.68 30.05 -22.22
N ARG A 4 2.52 30.73 -21.07
CA ARG A 4 2.42 30.10 -19.74
C ARG A 4 1.19 30.64 -19.01
N LEU A 5 0.24 29.75 -18.75
CA LEU A 5 -1.03 29.99 -18.07
C LEU A 5 -1.15 28.99 -16.90
N GLN A 6 -0.37 29.20 -15.84
CA GLN A 6 -0.27 28.26 -14.71
C GLN A 6 -0.70 28.94 -13.41
N GLY A 7 -1.39 28.21 -12.54
CA GLY A 7 -1.79 28.73 -11.22
C GLY A 7 -2.77 29.90 -11.29
N ASN A 8 -3.47 30.03 -12.41
CA ASN A 8 -4.59 30.95 -12.56
C ASN A 8 -5.83 30.11 -12.36
N SER A 9 -6.75 30.51 -11.48
CA SER A 9 -8.02 29.81 -11.23
C SER A 9 -8.97 29.91 -12.43
N PHE A 10 -8.48 29.53 -13.61
CA PHE A 10 -9.20 29.57 -14.86
C PHE A 10 -10.22 28.44 -14.91
N GLU A 11 -11.33 28.75 -15.56
CA GLU A 11 -12.45 27.85 -15.75
C GLU A 11 -12.73 27.70 -17.24
N GLY A 12 -13.41 26.62 -17.61
CA GLY A 12 -13.82 26.39 -18.99
C GLY A 12 -12.81 25.55 -19.77
N PRO A 13 -13.12 25.19 -21.03
CA PRO A 13 -12.17 24.43 -21.84
C PRO A 13 -11.06 25.34 -22.34
N ILE A 14 -9.91 24.75 -22.67
CA ILE A 14 -8.84 25.40 -23.42
C ILE A 14 -9.42 25.82 -24.79
N PRO A 15 -9.29 27.10 -25.20
CA PRO A 15 -9.85 27.56 -26.46
C PRO A 15 -9.29 26.81 -27.66
N THR A 16 -10.16 26.29 -28.52
CA THR A 16 -9.74 25.59 -29.75
C THR A 16 -8.95 26.48 -30.70
N SER A 17 -9.15 27.80 -30.64
CA SER A 17 -8.37 28.80 -31.39
C SER A 17 -6.87 28.77 -31.08
N PHE A 18 -6.44 28.17 -29.97
CA PHE A 18 -5.02 27.98 -29.67
C PHE A 18 -4.33 27.10 -30.71
N SER A 19 -5.07 26.33 -31.51
CA SER A 19 -4.54 25.58 -32.66
C SER A 19 -3.89 26.47 -33.73
N GLN A 20 -4.17 27.78 -33.72
CA GLN A 20 -3.59 28.76 -34.64
C GLN A 20 -2.23 29.30 -34.16
N LEU A 21 -1.81 29.00 -32.94
CA LEU A 21 -0.57 29.50 -32.34
C LEU A 21 0.65 28.67 -32.78
N THR A 22 0.78 28.38 -34.07
CA THR A 22 1.74 27.41 -34.63
C THR A 22 3.22 27.78 -34.42
N SER A 23 3.53 29.03 -34.09
CA SER A 23 4.89 29.48 -33.74
C SER A 23 5.27 29.25 -32.26
N LEU A 24 4.39 28.65 -31.46
CA LEU A 24 4.68 28.29 -30.08
C LEU A 24 5.75 27.20 -30.03
N ASN A 25 6.70 27.41 -29.13
CA ASN A 25 7.73 26.46 -28.76
C ASN A 25 7.52 25.91 -27.34
N THR A 26 6.92 26.71 -26.45
CA THR A 26 6.55 26.29 -25.10
C THR A 26 5.09 26.65 -24.87
N LEU A 27 4.29 25.65 -24.52
CA LEU A 27 2.92 25.82 -24.03
C LEU A 27 2.79 25.18 -22.67
N ARG A 28 2.47 25.98 -21.66
CA ARG A 28 2.18 25.49 -20.30
C ARG A 28 0.84 25.99 -19.84
N ILE A 29 -0.06 25.08 -19.49
CA ILE A 29 -1.38 25.37 -18.97
C ILE A 29 -1.60 24.43 -17.78
N SER A 30 -2.06 24.96 -16.65
CA SER A 30 -2.38 24.11 -15.50
C SER A 30 -3.46 24.69 -14.61
N ASP A 31 -4.07 23.81 -13.82
CA ASP A 31 -5.11 24.14 -12.83
C ASP A 31 -6.38 24.74 -13.46
N ILE A 32 -6.87 24.10 -14.53
CA ILE A 32 -8.17 24.45 -15.15
C ILE A 32 -9.27 23.63 -14.49
N SER A 33 -10.42 24.26 -14.28
CA SER A 33 -11.60 23.64 -13.67
C SER A 33 -12.87 23.73 -14.52
N HIS A 34 -13.92 23.01 -14.10
CA HIS A 34 -15.28 22.96 -14.66
C HIS A 34 -15.49 22.23 -15.98
N VAL A 35 -14.74 22.53 -17.05
CA VAL A 35 -15.03 21.99 -18.38
C VAL A 35 -13.79 21.33 -18.99
N SER A 36 -13.95 20.10 -19.46
CA SER A 36 -12.87 19.31 -20.05
C SER A 36 -12.50 19.75 -21.47
N SER A 37 -11.25 19.50 -21.86
CA SER A 37 -10.75 19.71 -23.24
C SER A 37 -10.17 18.42 -23.82
N SER A 38 -10.13 18.29 -25.14
CA SER A 38 -9.36 17.25 -25.82
C SER A 38 -7.96 17.76 -26.23
N LEU A 39 -7.09 16.86 -26.67
CA LEU A 39 -5.79 17.21 -27.26
C LEU A 39 -5.89 17.62 -28.75
N ASP A 40 -7.08 17.79 -29.32
CA ASP A 40 -7.19 18.06 -30.76
C ASP A 40 -6.59 19.42 -31.15
N PHE A 41 -6.64 20.40 -30.25
CA PHE A 41 -6.14 21.75 -30.52
C PHE A 41 -4.62 21.80 -30.71
N ILE A 42 -3.85 20.84 -30.17
CA ILE A 42 -2.40 20.85 -30.32
C ILE A 42 -1.94 20.32 -31.68
N ARG A 43 -2.79 19.64 -32.45
CA ARG A 43 -2.42 18.88 -33.66
C ARG A 43 -1.46 19.59 -34.62
N ASN A 44 -1.65 20.90 -34.82
CA ASN A 44 -0.86 21.72 -35.75
C ASN A 44 0.33 22.46 -35.09
N LEU A 45 0.53 22.34 -33.78
CA LEU A 45 1.56 23.02 -33.01
C LEU A 45 2.91 22.27 -33.07
N LYS A 46 3.35 21.92 -34.27
CA LYS A 46 4.51 21.02 -34.48
C LYS A 46 5.86 21.61 -34.03
N ASN A 47 5.95 22.92 -33.82
CA ASN A 47 7.15 23.61 -33.31
C ASN A 47 7.34 23.51 -31.78
N LEU A 48 6.44 22.83 -31.08
CA LEU A 48 6.51 22.69 -29.62
C LEU A 48 7.73 21.86 -29.23
N ALA A 49 8.62 22.46 -28.44
CA ALA A 49 9.67 21.76 -27.69
C ALA A 49 9.22 21.38 -26.28
N GLU A 50 8.23 22.07 -25.73
CA GLU A 50 7.66 21.78 -24.42
C GLU A 50 6.14 21.96 -24.41
N LEU A 51 5.45 20.90 -24.00
CA LEU A 51 4.01 20.89 -23.75
C LEU A 51 3.72 20.39 -22.34
N VAL A 52 3.16 21.27 -21.50
CA VAL A 52 2.74 20.96 -20.14
C VAL A 52 1.26 21.32 -19.99
N LEU A 53 0.39 20.32 -19.89
CA LEU A 53 -1.05 20.46 -19.65
C LEU A 53 -1.39 19.69 -18.37
N ARG A 54 -0.96 20.20 -17.20
CA ARG A 54 -1.08 19.49 -15.92
C ARG A 54 -2.36 19.90 -15.19
N ASN A 55 -3.15 18.95 -14.68
CA ASN A 55 -4.38 19.27 -13.95
C ASN A 55 -5.28 20.24 -14.76
N ALA A 56 -5.51 19.91 -16.02
CA ALA A 56 -6.19 20.78 -16.98
C ALA A 56 -7.49 20.15 -17.53
N LEU A 57 -8.00 19.12 -16.85
CA LEU A 57 -9.21 18.37 -17.23
C LEU A 57 -9.16 17.85 -18.68
N ILE A 58 -7.98 17.42 -19.15
CA ILE A 58 -7.84 16.88 -20.49
C ILE A 58 -8.43 15.46 -20.55
N ASN A 59 -9.28 15.16 -21.51
CA ASN A 59 -9.89 13.84 -21.70
C ASN A 59 -9.60 13.26 -23.11
N GLY A 60 -10.17 12.08 -23.38
CA GLY A 60 -9.94 11.35 -24.63
C GLY A 60 -8.64 10.55 -24.58
N SER A 61 -8.10 10.20 -25.75
CA SER A 61 -6.85 9.45 -25.89
C SER A 61 -5.69 10.34 -26.33
N ILE A 62 -4.46 9.92 -26.05
CA ILE A 62 -3.27 10.54 -26.64
C ILE A 62 -3.30 10.27 -28.16
N PRO A 63 -3.25 11.30 -29.03
CA PRO A 63 -3.31 11.12 -30.47
C PRO A 63 -2.19 10.23 -31.01
N SER A 64 -2.46 9.40 -32.01
CA SER A 64 -1.45 8.52 -32.62
C SER A 64 -0.36 9.30 -33.37
N ASP A 65 -0.68 10.49 -33.87
CA ASP A 65 0.19 11.43 -34.56
C ASP A 65 1.03 12.31 -33.60
N ILE A 66 1.02 12.01 -32.29
CA ILE A 66 1.93 12.63 -31.31
C ILE A 66 3.41 12.39 -31.65
N GLY A 67 3.70 11.33 -32.42
CA GLY A 67 5.05 11.03 -32.91
C GLY A 67 5.61 12.06 -33.88
N ASP A 68 4.76 12.88 -34.51
CA ASP A 68 5.15 13.86 -35.54
C ASP A 68 5.78 15.15 -34.95
N TYR A 69 5.85 15.28 -33.62
CA TYR A 69 6.45 16.47 -32.99
C TYR A 69 7.96 16.28 -32.86
N GLU A 70 8.67 16.59 -33.95
CA GLU A 70 10.12 16.35 -34.10
C GLU A 70 11.00 17.11 -33.09
N ASP A 71 10.50 18.23 -32.55
CA ASP A 71 11.24 19.08 -31.60
C ASP A 71 10.84 18.86 -30.13
N LEU A 72 9.80 18.05 -29.86
CA LEU A 72 9.21 17.94 -28.52
C LEU A 72 10.15 17.21 -27.56
N LYS A 73 10.61 17.90 -26.52
CA LYS A 73 11.54 17.38 -25.50
C LYS A 73 10.86 17.02 -24.20
N ILE A 74 9.83 17.79 -23.82
CA ILE A 74 9.08 17.63 -22.58
C ILE A 74 7.59 17.51 -22.93
N LEU A 75 6.99 16.40 -22.51
CA LEU A 75 5.54 16.20 -22.53
C LEU A 75 5.06 15.87 -21.11
N ASP A 76 4.28 16.77 -20.53
CA ASP A 76 3.62 16.56 -19.24
C ASP A 76 2.11 16.72 -19.41
N LEU A 77 1.40 15.59 -19.36
CA LEU A 77 -0.06 15.50 -19.37
C LEU A 77 -0.57 14.87 -18.07
N GLY A 78 0.20 14.97 -16.98
CA GLY A 78 -0.16 14.37 -15.71
C GLY A 78 -1.40 15.01 -15.08
N PHE A 79 -2.08 14.23 -14.23
CA PHE A 79 -3.26 14.68 -13.48
C PHE A 79 -4.42 15.09 -14.40
N ASN A 80 -4.76 14.24 -15.37
CA ASN A 80 -5.87 14.46 -16.30
C ASN A 80 -6.80 13.24 -16.34
N ASN A 81 -7.73 13.24 -17.30
CA ASN A 81 -8.72 12.21 -17.52
C ASN A 81 -8.44 11.46 -18.84
N LEU A 82 -7.17 11.33 -19.24
CA LEU A 82 -6.79 10.61 -20.45
C LEU A 82 -7.09 9.12 -20.31
N THR A 83 -7.51 8.49 -21.40
CA THR A 83 -7.91 7.09 -21.50
C THR A 83 -7.25 6.43 -22.71
N GLY A 84 -7.46 5.11 -22.86
CA GLY A 84 -6.91 4.35 -23.97
C GLY A 84 -5.47 3.90 -23.74
N GLU A 85 -4.87 3.34 -24.78
CA GLU A 85 -3.51 2.79 -24.74
C GLU A 85 -2.45 3.85 -25.01
N LEU A 86 -1.21 3.58 -24.57
CA LEU A 86 -0.04 4.38 -24.91
C LEU A 86 0.32 4.17 -26.39
N PRO A 87 0.34 5.23 -27.24
CA PRO A 87 0.80 5.10 -28.62
C PRO A 87 2.27 4.67 -28.66
N SER A 88 2.61 3.66 -29.47
CA SER A 88 4.01 3.23 -29.63
C SER A 88 4.90 4.33 -30.20
N SER A 89 4.34 5.19 -31.06
CA SER A 89 5.00 6.36 -31.64
C SER A 89 5.58 7.31 -30.59
N LEU A 90 4.87 7.49 -29.47
CA LEU A 90 5.29 8.32 -28.34
C LEU A 90 6.60 7.82 -27.70
N PHE A 91 6.81 6.51 -27.66
CA PHE A 91 8.00 5.90 -27.07
C PHE A 91 9.17 5.83 -28.06
N SER A 92 8.92 6.02 -29.37
CA SER A 92 9.95 6.01 -30.42
C SER A 92 10.43 7.40 -30.84
N MET A 93 9.88 8.49 -30.28
CA MET A 93 10.29 9.85 -30.64
C MET A 93 11.79 10.09 -30.43
N SER A 94 12.40 10.80 -31.39
CA SER A 94 13.85 11.07 -31.42
C SER A 94 14.26 12.25 -30.51
N SER A 95 13.33 13.14 -30.17
CA SER A 95 13.58 14.33 -29.34
C SER A 95 13.10 14.20 -27.89
N LEU A 96 12.07 13.39 -27.65
CA LEU A 96 11.38 13.32 -26.36
C LEU A 96 12.32 12.77 -25.28
N THR A 97 12.49 13.54 -24.21
CA THR A 97 13.41 13.26 -23.12
C THR A 97 12.68 13.04 -21.79
N TYR A 98 11.61 13.80 -21.55
CA TYR A 98 10.81 13.75 -20.32
C TYR A 98 9.34 13.50 -20.66
N LEU A 99 8.78 12.43 -20.11
CA LEU A 99 7.39 12.04 -20.29
C LEU A 99 6.71 11.87 -18.93
N PHE A 100 5.70 12.69 -18.66
CA PHE A 100 4.86 12.60 -17.46
C PHE A 100 3.41 12.40 -17.85
N LEU A 101 2.87 11.21 -17.59
CA LEU A 101 1.47 10.84 -17.84
C LEU A 101 0.80 10.29 -16.56
N GLY A 102 1.41 10.53 -15.40
CA GLY A 102 0.90 10.03 -14.13
C GLY A 102 -0.49 10.58 -13.80
N ASN A 103 -1.25 9.87 -12.97
CA ASN A 103 -2.62 10.24 -12.57
C ASN A 103 -3.53 10.47 -13.79
N ASN A 104 -3.74 9.41 -14.57
CA ASN A 104 -4.69 9.35 -15.68
C ASN A 104 -5.47 8.02 -15.62
N SER A 105 -6.23 7.71 -16.67
CA SER A 105 -6.94 6.44 -16.85
C SER A 105 -6.41 5.62 -18.04
N LEU A 106 -5.10 5.70 -18.31
CA LEU A 106 -4.46 4.97 -19.40
C LEU A 106 -4.39 3.47 -19.09
N SER A 107 -4.55 2.62 -20.10
CA SER A 107 -4.64 1.17 -19.98
C SER A 107 -3.75 0.45 -21.00
N GLY A 108 -3.78 -0.89 -20.98
CA GLY A 108 -2.99 -1.72 -21.91
C GLY A 108 -1.53 -1.91 -21.48
N PRO A 109 -0.72 -2.59 -22.31
CA PRO A 109 0.67 -2.88 -22.00
C PRO A 109 1.61 -1.69 -22.25
N LEU A 110 2.79 -1.72 -21.62
CA LEU A 110 3.88 -0.83 -22.01
C LEU A 110 4.41 -1.21 -23.41
N PRO A 111 4.80 -0.23 -24.26
CA PRO A 111 5.46 -0.52 -25.52
C PRO A 111 6.74 -1.36 -25.32
N SER A 112 6.93 -2.34 -26.21
CA SER A 112 8.06 -3.29 -26.12
C SER A 112 9.42 -2.63 -26.35
N GLN A 113 9.43 -1.52 -27.08
CA GLN A 113 10.61 -0.72 -27.40
C GLN A 113 10.45 0.71 -26.93
N LYS A 114 11.61 1.37 -26.81
CA LYS A 114 11.72 2.73 -26.32
C LYS A 114 12.95 3.38 -26.92
N SER A 115 12.84 4.66 -27.25
CA SER A 115 13.95 5.51 -27.68
C SER A 115 14.95 5.71 -26.54
N ASN A 116 16.23 5.65 -26.88
CA ASN A 116 17.34 5.98 -25.97
C ASN A 116 17.35 7.45 -25.56
N ARG A 117 16.59 8.31 -26.25
CA ARG A 117 16.49 9.75 -25.94
C ARG A 117 15.53 10.03 -24.80
N LEU A 118 14.52 9.19 -24.64
CA LEU A 118 13.60 9.28 -23.51
C LEU A 118 14.40 8.85 -22.25
N GLN A 119 14.40 9.65 -21.19
CA GLN A 119 15.26 9.42 -20.02
C GLN A 119 14.48 9.42 -18.70
N THR A 120 13.35 10.12 -18.67
CA THR A 120 12.45 10.19 -17.51
C THR A 120 11.04 9.82 -17.95
N ILE A 121 10.44 8.85 -17.25
CA ILE A 121 9.08 8.36 -17.55
C ILE A 121 8.30 8.24 -16.24
N ASP A 122 7.23 9.01 -16.10
CA ASP A 122 6.22 8.81 -15.07
C ASP A 122 4.92 8.33 -15.69
N LEU A 123 4.49 7.14 -15.31
CA LEU A 123 3.20 6.52 -15.69
C LEU A 123 2.44 6.09 -14.44
N SER A 124 2.76 6.65 -13.28
CA SER A 124 2.13 6.28 -12.01
C SER A 124 0.62 6.56 -12.01
N TYR A 125 -0.16 5.89 -11.17
CA TYR A 125 -1.60 6.10 -11.05
C TYR A 125 -2.35 6.01 -12.39
N ASN A 126 -2.23 4.86 -13.04
CA ASN A 126 -2.94 4.50 -14.27
C ASN A 126 -3.50 3.07 -14.15
N TYR A 127 -4.02 2.51 -15.23
CA TYR A 127 -4.53 1.13 -15.32
C TYR A 127 -3.66 0.28 -16.27
N LEU A 128 -2.38 0.65 -16.46
CA LEU A 128 -1.45 -0.11 -17.30
C LEU A 128 -1.25 -1.52 -16.75
N SER A 129 -1.09 -2.49 -17.64
CA SER A 129 -1.09 -3.91 -17.30
C SER A 129 -0.13 -4.71 -18.17
N GLY A 130 -0.15 -6.04 -18.05
CA GLY A 130 0.76 -6.93 -18.79
C GLY A 130 2.14 -7.05 -18.14
N SER A 131 3.09 -7.63 -18.90
CA SER A 131 4.46 -7.86 -18.47
C SER A 131 5.34 -6.62 -18.67
N LEU A 132 6.32 -6.43 -17.79
CA LEU A 132 7.30 -5.35 -17.92
C LEU A 132 8.28 -5.65 -19.08
N PRO A 133 8.50 -4.72 -20.03
CA PRO A 133 9.49 -4.88 -21.09
C PRO A 133 10.93 -4.69 -20.58
N GLN A 134 11.91 -5.22 -21.30
CA GLN A 134 13.32 -5.28 -20.87
C GLN A 134 13.94 -3.91 -20.56
N TRP A 135 13.49 -2.84 -21.22
CA TRP A 135 14.03 -1.50 -21.01
C TRP A 135 13.72 -0.95 -19.61
N VAL A 136 12.73 -1.50 -18.90
CA VAL A 136 12.30 -1.04 -17.56
C VAL A 136 13.44 -1.09 -16.54
N THR A 137 14.34 -2.07 -16.63
CA THR A 137 15.50 -2.19 -15.73
C THR A 137 16.69 -1.31 -16.15
N ALA A 138 16.69 -0.78 -17.38
CA ALA A 138 17.78 0.03 -17.91
C ALA A 138 17.58 1.53 -17.69
N ILE A 139 16.36 1.99 -17.41
CA ILE A 139 16.05 3.40 -17.16
C ILE A 139 16.19 3.75 -15.68
N SER A 140 16.87 4.86 -15.39
CA SER A 140 17.12 5.32 -14.02
C SER A 140 15.90 6.02 -13.40
N GLN A 141 15.22 6.87 -14.18
CA GLN A 141 14.06 7.67 -13.76
C GLN A 141 12.78 7.09 -14.37
N LEU A 142 12.18 6.16 -13.64
CA LEU A 142 10.94 5.51 -14.00
C LEU A 142 10.03 5.40 -12.78
N ASN A 143 8.78 5.81 -12.95
CA ASN A 143 7.74 5.67 -11.96
C ASN A 143 6.52 4.93 -12.53
N LEU A 144 6.20 3.78 -11.95
CA LEU A 144 5.12 2.87 -12.37
C LEU A 144 4.13 2.56 -11.26
N VAL A 145 4.20 3.27 -10.12
CA VAL A 145 3.37 2.97 -8.95
C VAL A 145 1.88 3.08 -9.28
N VAL A 146 1.05 2.29 -8.62
CA VAL A 146 -0.41 2.24 -8.76
C VAL A 146 -0.84 1.96 -10.21
N ASN A 147 -0.41 0.80 -10.72
CA ASN A 147 -0.82 0.17 -11.98
C ASN A 147 -1.21 -1.31 -11.74
N ASN A 148 -1.49 -2.06 -12.80
CA ASN A 148 -1.96 -3.46 -12.79
C ASN A 148 -0.97 -4.42 -13.47
N PHE A 149 0.35 -4.22 -13.29
CA PHE A 149 1.37 -5.06 -13.92
C PHE A 149 1.41 -6.46 -13.31
N ILE A 150 1.77 -7.45 -14.13
CA ILE A 150 1.86 -8.86 -13.74
C ILE A 150 3.33 -9.25 -13.59
N PHE A 151 3.68 -9.86 -12.46
CA PHE A 151 5.02 -10.35 -12.16
C PHE A 151 5.03 -11.89 -12.31
N GLY A 152 5.04 -12.38 -13.55
CA GLY A 152 4.68 -13.78 -13.84
C GLY A 152 5.79 -14.73 -14.27
N SER A 153 6.91 -14.26 -14.83
CA SER A 153 7.91 -15.18 -15.45
C SER A 153 9.21 -14.53 -15.93
N SER A 154 9.29 -13.21 -16.04
CA SER A 154 10.49 -12.48 -16.45
C SER A 154 11.39 -12.14 -15.24
N ASN A 155 12.71 -12.28 -15.38
CA ASN A 155 13.72 -11.81 -14.39
C ASN A 155 13.74 -10.27 -14.20
N ILE A 156 12.79 -9.55 -14.81
CA ILE A 156 12.66 -8.10 -14.75
C ILE A 156 11.90 -7.75 -13.47
N THR A 157 12.61 -7.22 -12.49
CA THR A 157 12.01 -6.77 -11.23
C THR A 157 12.44 -5.33 -10.93
N LEU A 158 11.48 -4.52 -10.48
CA LEU A 158 11.75 -3.23 -9.85
C LEU A 158 11.50 -3.39 -8.35
N PRO A 159 12.53 -3.22 -7.50
CA PRO A 159 12.39 -3.44 -6.06
C PRO A 159 11.21 -2.68 -5.46
N GLY A 160 10.33 -3.39 -4.76
CA GLY A 160 9.17 -2.81 -4.09
C GLY A 160 7.97 -2.45 -4.98
N LEU A 161 8.10 -2.47 -6.32
CA LEU A 161 7.00 -2.11 -7.22
C LEU A 161 5.77 -3.03 -7.04
N ASN A 162 6.00 -4.30 -6.67
CA ASN A 162 4.94 -5.24 -6.35
C ASN A 162 4.06 -4.75 -5.18
N CYS A 163 4.65 -4.04 -4.20
CA CYS A 163 3.91 -3.46 -3.08
C CYS A 163 3.14 -2.21 -3.44
N LEU A 164 3.64 -1.46 -4.42
CA LEU A 164 3.02 -0.26 -4.93
C LEU A 164 2.25 -0.52 -6.24
N GLN A 165 1.74 -1.74 -6.48
CA GLN A 165 0.69 -1.91 -7.48
C GLN A 165 -0.64 -1.39 -6.94
N ARG A 166 -1.63 -1.28 -7.83
CA ARG A 166 -2.98 -0.88 -7.46
C ARG A 166 -3.49 -1.75 -6.30
N ASN A 167 -4.15 -1.10 -5.35
CA ASN A 167 -4.64 -1.70 -4.08
C ASN A 167 -3.56 -2.16 -3.09
N PHE A 168 -2.29 -1.76 -3.27
CA PHE A 168 -1.19 -1.94 -2.31
C PHE A 168 -1.13 -3.34 -1.69
N PRO A 169 -0.87 -4.40 -2.49
CA PRO A 169 -1.10 -5.78 -2.06
C PRO A 169 -0.15 -6.27 -0.95
N CYS A 170 1.01 -5.63 -0.75
CA CYS A 170 1.94 -6.05 0.28
C CYS A 170 1.39 -5.84 1.68
N ASN A 171 1.52 -6.88 2.52
CA ASN A 171 1.07 -6.89 3.91
C ASN A 171 -0.44 -6.60 4.09
N ARG A 172 -1.24 -6.72 3.02
CA ARG A 172 -2.69 -6.62 3.07
C ARG A 172 -3.26 -7.81 3.83
N ASN A 173 -4.11 -7.56 4.82
CA ASN A 173 -4.67 -8.54 5.77
C ASN A 173 -3.68 -9.17 6.78
N THR A 174 -2.41 -8.78 6.76
CA THR A 174 -1.42 -9.16 7.78
C THR A 174 -0.72 -7.91 8.29
N PRO A 175 -1.46 -7.02 9.00
CA PRO A 175 -0.88 -5.77 9.47
C PRO A 175 0.30 -6.04 10.40
N ARG A 176 1.36 -5.24 10.25
CA ARG A 176 2.63 -5.36 10.98
C ARG A 176 2.94 -4.13 11.81
N TYR A 177 2.30 -3.00 11.50
CA TYR A 177 2.72 -1.70 12.00
C TYR A 177 1.51 -0.91 12.52
N ALA A 178 1.62 -0.42 13.75
CA ALA A 178 0.65 0.53 14.32
C ALA A 178 1.05 2.00 14.06
N ASN A 179 2.27 2.25 13.58
CA ASN A 179 2.77 3.59 13.28
C ASN A 179 3.86 3.55 12.21
N PHE A 180 4.13 4.72 11.63
CA PHE A 180 5.35 4.98 10.88
C PHE A 180 5.73 6.46 11.01
N SER A 181 7.03 6.75 10.98
CA SER A 181 7.55 8.11 11.05
C SER A 181 8.72 8.24 10.09
N ILE A 182 8.76 9.32 9.32
CA ILE A 182 9.70 9.53 8.22
C ILE A 182 10.36 10.88 8.41
N LYS A 183 11.70 10.91 8.37
CA LYS A 183 12.48 12.13 8.24
C LYS A 183 12.62 12.46 6.76
N CYS A 184 11.69 13.26 6.23
CA CYS A 184 11.65 13.63 4.83
C CYS A 184 12.94 14.35 4.40
N GLY A 185 13.59 13.85 3.35
CA GLY A 185 14.83 14.42 2.82
C GLY A 185 16.05 14.28 3.74
N GLY A 186 16.04 13.43 4.76
CA GLY A 186 17.13 13.35 5.75
C GLY A 186 17.44 11.94 6.26
N PRO A 187 18.53 11.81 7.02
CA PRO A 187 18.93 10.56 7.65
C PRO A 187 17.98 10.21 8.81
N GLN A 188 18.04 8.95 9.26
CA GLN A 188 17.29 8.48 10.41
C GLN A 188 17.68 9.27 11.67
N MET A 189 16.70 9.62 12.49
CA MET A 189 16.94 10.32 13.76
C MET A 189 15.89 9.98 14.82
N GLY A 190 16.29 10.01 16.09
CA GLY A 190 15.36 9.99 17.22
C GLY A 190 14.95 11.42 17.58
N GLY A 191 13.65 11.66 17.72
CA GLY A 191 13.11 12.88 18.28
C GLY A 191 13.19 12.89 19.81
N ILE A 192 13.15 14.08 20.40
CA ILE A 192 13.11 14.28 21.86
C ILE A 192 11.79 13.73 22.45
N ASP A 193 10.74 13.67 21.62
CA ASP A 193 9.46 13.02 21.88
C ASP A 193 9.54 11.48 22.02
N GLY A 194 10.72 10.87 21.78
CA GLY A 194 10.90 9.42 21.78
C GLY A 194 10.44 8.75 20.47
N ILE A 195 10.07 9.52 19.45
CA ILE A 195 9.69 9.00 18.12
C ILE A 195 10.95 8.77 17.29
N LEU A 196 11.10 7.56 16.74
CA LEU A 196 12.14 7.25 15.77
C LEU A 196 11.64 7.59 14.35
N TYR A 197 12.27 8.56 13.70
CA TYR A 197 12.01 8.94 12.31
C TYR A 197 12.96 8.19 11.38
N GLU A 198 12.42 7.33 10.52
CA GLU A 198 13.18 6.55 9.54
C GLU A 198 13.70 7.44 8.41
N ALA A 199 14.82 7.04 7.80
CA ALA A 199 15.52 7.83 6.80
C ALA A 199 14.77 7.88 5.46
N ASP A 200 14.44 9.08 4.99
CA ASP A 200 14.16 9.35 3.57
C ASP A 200 15.38 10.06 2.98
N GLN A 201 16.44 9.29 2.70
CA GLN A 201 17.73 9.79 2.22
C GLN A 201 18.13 9.23 0.85
N ASP A 202 17.19 8.61 0.12
CA ASP A 202 17.48 8.10 -1.21
C ASP A 202 17.80 9.28 -2.16
N SER A 203 19.08 9.40 -2.51
CA SER A 203 19.58 10.44 -3.42
C SER A 203 19.17 10.19 -4.87
N ALA A 204 18.69 8.99 -5.20
CA ALA A 204 18.17 8.65 -6.52
C ALA A 204 16.71 9.07 -6.72
N LEU A 205 16.01 9.54 -5.67
CA LEU A 205 14.67 10.13 -5.77
C LEU A 205 14.72 11.42 -6.59
N GLY A 206 14.46 11.27 -7.88
CA GLY A 206 14.48 12.33 -8.86
C GLY A 206 13.09 12.63 -9.46
N PRO A 207 13.03 13.10 -10.71
CA PRO A 207 11.79 13.59 -11.32
C PRO A 207 10.73 12.52 -11.59
N ALA A 208 11.08 11.25 -11.66
CA ALA A 208 10.10 10.17 -11.79
C ALA A 208 10.65 8.92 -11.09
N LYS A 209 10.48 8.85 -9.78
CA LYS A 209 11.02 7.73 -9.00
C LYS A 209 10.14 7.40 -7.81
N PHE A 210 10.22 6.15 -7.39
CA PHE A 210 9.68 5.70 -6.13
C PHE A 210 10.73 4.88 -5.38
N TYR A 211 10.56 4.81 -4.06
CA TYR A 211 11.37 4.03 -3.17
C TYR A 211 10.44 3.31 -2.18
N VAL A 212 10.72 2.04 -1.91
CA VAL A 212 10.02 1.24 -0.90
C VAL A 212 11.05 0.74 0.08
N THR A 213 10.78 0.90 1.37
CA THR A 213 11.65 0.36 2.42
C THR A 213 11.76 -1.16 2.33
N ASN A 214 12.92 -1.70 2.73
CA ASN A 214 13.14 -3.15 2.82
C ASN A 214 12.17 -3.83 3.80
N THR A 215 11.74 -3.11 4.83
CA THR A 215 10.72 -3.56 5.79
C THR A 215 9.32 -3.53 5.20
N GLN A 216 9.11 -2.89 4.04
CA GLN A 216 7.80 -2.64 3.44
C GLN A 216 6.85 -1.94 4.43
N LYS A 217 7.39 -1.05 5.26
CA LYS A 217 6.64 -0.28 6.26
C LYS A 217 6.13 1.03 5.68
N TRP A 218 6.97 1.70 4.89
CA TRP A 218 6.59 2.87 4.14
C TRP A 218 7.29 2.94 2.79
N ALA A 219 6.77 3.82 1.94
CA ALA A 219 7.32 4.12 0.63
C ALA A 219 7.13 5.60 0.28
N VAL A 220 7.85 6.07 -0.73
CA VAL A 220 7.74 7.43 -1.26
C VAL A 220 7.74 7.40 -2.78
N SER A 221 7.01 8.31 -3.41
CA SER A 221 7.00 8.52 -4.85
C SER A 221 7.09 10.02 -5.13
N ASN A 222 8.01 10.40 -6.01
CA ASN A 222 8.28 11.78 -6.38
C ASN A 222 8.17 11.97 -7.89
N VAL A 223 7.48 13.04 -8.29
CA VAL A 223 7.14 13.33 -9.69
C VAL A 223 7.37 14.80 -10.04
N GLY A 224 7.90 15.03 -11.23
CA GLY A 224 7.93 16.30 -11.96
C GLY A 224 9.35 16.84 -12.14
N LEU A 225 9.47 17.90 -12.95
CA LEU A 225 10.74 18.55 -13.28
C LEU A 225 10.73 20.03 -12.85
N PHE A 226 11.80 20.48 -12.19
CA PHE A 226 12.02 21.89 -11.96
C PHE A 226 12.44 22.59 -13.26
N SER A 227 11.50 23.35 -13.80
CA SER A 227 11.70 24.15 -15.00
C SER A 227 12.83 25.16 -14.85
N ASN A 228 13.74 25.21 -15.82
CA ASN A 228 14.83 26.18 -15.92
C ASN A 228 15.88 26.10 -14.79
N ARG A 229 15.91 25.03 -13.99
CA ARG A 229 16.94 24.81 -12.97
C ARG A 229 17.98 23.79 -13.47
N ASN A 230 19.25 24.18 -13.47
CA ASN A 230 20.35 23.27 -13.77
C ASN A 230 20.67 22.44 -12.51
N ASN A 231 20.72 21.11 -12.64
CA ASN A 231 20.97 20.16 -11.54
C ASN A 231 20.03 20.35 -10.32
N PRO A 232 18.71 20.15 -10.50
CA PRO A 232 17.75 20.38 -9.42
C PRO A 232 17.97 19.43 -8.24
N SER A 233 17.97 19.99 -7.03
CA SER A 233 17.88 19.20 -5.80
C SER A 233 16.42 18.92 -5.46
N PHE A 234 16.14 17.70 -5.00
CA PHE A 234 14.85 17.33 -4.42
C PHE A 234 14.88 17.33 -2.88
N VAL A 235 15.98 17.81 -2.29
CA VAL A 235 16.13 18.01 -0.85
C VAL A 235 16.59 19.44 -0.62
N GLU A 236 15.87 20.13 0.25
CA GLU A 236 16.31 21.40 0.80
C GLU A 236 17.07 21.16 2.11
N THR A 237 18.19 21.85 2.29
CA THR A 237 18.98 21.78 3.54
C THR A 237 19.20 23.18 4.06
N THR A 238 18.80 23.42 5.31
CA THR A 238 18.99 24.70 5.98
C THR A 238 19.93 24.57 7.18
N LEU A 239 20.76 25.58 7.37
CA LEU A 239 21.55 25.79 8.59
C LEU A 239 20.86 26.79 9.54
N THR A 240 19.79 27.44 9.08
CA THR A 240 19.05 28.41 9.87
C THR A 240 18.24 27.70 10.94
N GLU A 241 18.23 28.27 12.14
CA GLU A 241 17.42 27.75 13.23
C GLU A 241 15.92 27.96 12.94
N VAL A 242 15.18 26.86 13.00
CA VAL A 242 13.72 26.87 12.84
C VAL A 242 13.07 27.02 14.21
N THR A 243 12.43 28.16 14.43
CA THR A 243 11.75 28.51 15.69
C THR A 243 10.37 27.85 15.81
N GLY A 244 9.77 27.83 17.00
CA GLY A 244 8.50 27.15 17.25
C GLY A 244 8.64 25.63 17.37
N THR A 245 9.86 25.15 17.63
CA THR A 245 10.21 23.74 17.78
C THR A 245 10.49 23.43 19.24
N ASP A 246 9.44 23.28 20.06
CA ASP A 246 9.61 22.73 21.43
C ASP A 246 10.15 21.28 21.39
N VAL A 247 10.09 20.66 20.20
CA VAL A 247 10.42 19.26 19.96
C VAL A 247 11.32 19.15 18.71
N THR A 248 12.63 19.10 18.95
CA THR A 248 13.67 18.66 17.99
C THR A 248 13.95 19.55 16.76
N PRO A 249 14.72 20.67 16.91
CA PRO A 249 15.13 21.54 15.79
C PRO A 249 15.83 20.81 14.63
N LYS A 250 16.57 19.73 14.92
CA LYS A 250 17.25 18.89 13.91
C LYS A 250 16.29 18.28 12.87
N LEU A 251 15.02 18.13 13.21
CA LEU A 251 13.99 17.58 12.33
C LEU A 251 13.73 18.47 11.10
N PHE A 252 13.98 19.77 11.20
CA PHE A 252 13.70 20.75 10.14
C PHE A 252 14.95 21.15 9.34
N GLN A 253 16.12 20.59 9.66
CA GLN A 253 17.37 20.87 8.93
C GLN A 253 17.32 20.41 7.48
N THR A 254 16.58 19.35 7.19
CA THR A 254 16.34 18.89 5.82
C THR A 254 14.86 18.78 5.55
N SER A 255 14.46 18.97 4.30
CA SER A 255 13.08 18.82 3.86
C SER A 255 13.04 18.28 2.43
N ARG A 256 12.07 17.42 2.14
CA ARG A 256 11.85 16.88 0.80
C ARG A 256 11.05 17.88 -0.04
N LEU A 257 11.48 18.06 -1.29
CA LEU A 257 10.87 18.95 -2.28
C LEU A 257 10.33 18.16 -3.47
N SER A 258 9.27 18.67 -4.10
CA SER A 258 8.78 18.13 -5.38
C SER A 258 8.22 19.23 -6.27
N PRO A 259 8.48 19.22 -7.59
CA PRO A 259 7.93 20.18 -8.56
C PRO A 259 6.53 19.81 -9.09
N SER A 260 5.94 18.70 -8.66
CA SER A 260 4.58 18.32 -9.07
C SER A 260 3.85 17.52 -8.00
N SER A 261 4.33 16.32 -7.68
CA SER A 261 3.63 15.42 -6.77
C SER A 261 4.63 14.68 -5.90
N LEU A 262 4.43 14.80 -4.59
CA LEU A 262 5.15 14.04 -3.58
C LEU A 262 4.14 13.18 -2.82
N ARG A 263 4.36 11.87 -2.82
CA ARG A 263 3.50 10.92 -2.13
C ARG A 263 4.28 10.09 -1.15
N TYR A 264 3.75 9.95 0.07
CA TYR A 264 4.22 9.02 1.07
C TYR A 264 3.16 7.98 1.36
N TYR A 265 3.59 6.73 1.48
CA TYR A 265 2.73 5.59 1.75
C TYR A 265 3.11 4.95 3.07
N GLY A 266 2.15 4.73 3.96
CA GLY A 266 2.26 3.73 5.01
C GLY A 266 1.73 2.39 4.50
N LEU A 267 2.48 1.31 4.67
CA LEU A 267 2.17 -0.01 4.14
C LEU A 267 2.07 -1.03 5.29
N GLY A 268 1.13 -1.98 5.21
CA GLY A 268 0.95 -3.00 6.25
C GLY A 268 0.53 -2.42 7.61
N LEU A 269 -0.22 -1.31 7.60
CA LEU A 269 -0.75 -0.67 8.80
C LEU A 269 -1.93 -1.45 9.37
N GLU A 270 -2.13 -1.41 10.68
CA GLU A 270 -3.37 -1.85 11.31
C GLU A 270 -4.56 -1.02 10.77
N ASN A 271 -5.74 -1.63 10.69
CA ASN A 271 -6.95 -0.89 10.32
C ASN A 271 -7.50 -0.20 11.57
N GLY A 272 -7.87 1.07 11.45
CA GLY A 272 -8.36 1.86 12.57
C GLY A 272 -8.18 3.34 12.37
N LEU A 273 -8.48 4.11 13.41
CA LEU A 273 -8.26 5.54 13.44
C LEU A 273 -6.78 5.83 13.66
N TYR A 274 -6.23 6.73 12.86
CA TYR A 274 -4.86 7.22 12.92
C TYR A 274 -4.86 8.73 13.05
N THR A 275 -3.91 9.23 13.84
CA THR A 275 -3.51 10.63 13.81
C THR A 275 -2.28 10.76 12.91
N VAL A 276 -2.44 11.45 11.78
CA VAL A 276 -1.39 11.75 10.80
C VAL A 276 -0.91 13.18 11.01
N THR A 277 0.29 13.35 11.51
CA THR A 277 0.93 14.65 11.73
C THR A 277 1.92 14.94 10.61
N LEU A 278 1.64 16.00 9.84
CA LEU A 278 2.55 16.53 8.82
C LEU A 278 3.31 17.72 9.40
N GLN A 279 4.64 17.70 9.27
CA GLN A 279 5.52 18.72 9.85
C GLN A 279 6.24 19.48 8.75
N PHE A 280 6.10 20.81 8.79
CA PHE A 280 6.58 21.72 7.77
C PHE A 280 7.37 22.87 8.39
N ALA A 281 8.28 23.44 7.60
CA ALA A 281 8.87 24.75 7.85
C ALA A 281 9.24 25.37 6.50
N GLU A 282 8.87 26.63 6.26
CA GLU A 282 9.29 27.34 5.06
C GLU A 282 10.69 27.93 5.30
N THR A 283 11.71 27.28 4.73
CA THR A 283 13.12 27.62 4.95
C THR A 283 13.80 28.18 3.70
N VAL A 284 13.07 28.32 2.58
CA VAL A 284 13.62 28.78 1.31
C VAL A 284 13.38 30.28 1.12
N PHE A 285 12.18 30.77 1.48
CA PHE A 285 11.85 32.18 1.28
C PHE A 285 12.39 33.10 2.37
N ALA A 286 12.74 34.33 1.97
CA ALA A 286 13.11 35.38 2.89
C ALA A 286 11.90 35.89 3.69
N SER A 287 12.14 36.40 4.91
CA SER A 287 11.07 37.00 5.73
C SER A 287 10.46 38.21 5.04
N ARG A 288 9.14 38.37 5.17
CA ARG A 288 8.37 39.54 4.68
C ARG A 288 8.89 40.85 5.26
N ASP A 289 9.46 40.82 6.46
CA ASP A 289 10.04 42.00 7.12
C ASP A 289 11.28 42.53 6.39
N THR A 290 11.95 41.71 5.58
CA THR A 290 13.12 42.14 4.81
C THR A 290 12.77 43.06 3.64
N GLN A 291 11.50 43.11 3.23
CA GLN A 291 11.00 43.94 2.12
C GLN A 291 11.78 43.77 0.79
N THR A 292 12.37 42.60 0.58
CA THR A 292 13.08 42.26 -0.67
C THR A 292 12.13 41.64 -1.70
N SER A 293 12.53 41.62 -2.98
CA SER A 293 11.80 40.86 -4.01
C SER A 293 11.66 39.37 -3.66
N GLN A 294 12.69 38.80 -3.01
CA GLN A 294 12.70 37.41 -2.54
C GLN A 294 11.66 37.14 -1.44
N SER A 295 11.38 38.13 -0.61
CA SER A 295 10.35 38.03 0.43
C SER A 295 8.93 37.91 -0.14
N LEU A 296 8.73 38.20 -1.43
CA LEU A 296 7.41 38.11 -2.05
C LEU A 296 6.98 36.68 -2.40
N GLY A 297 7.92 35.72 -2.39
CA GLY A 297 7.70 34.32 -2.71
C GLY A 297 6.58 33.68 -1.90
N ARG A 298 5.77 32.85 -2.56
CA ARG A 298 4.70 32.05 -1.95
C ARG A 298 4.78 30.62 -2.44
N ARG A 299 4.78 29.67 -1.51
CA ARG A 299 4.65 28.24 -1.79
C ARG A 299 3.26 27.81 -1.39
N VAL A 300 2.51 27.36 -2.38
CA VAL A 300 1.10 26.99 -2.25
C VAL A 300 0.91 25.64 -2.91
N PHE A 301 0.40 24.66 -2.17
CA PHE A 301 0.14 23.31 -2.68
C PHE A 301 -1.06 22.70 -1.97
N ASP A 302 -1.64 21.65 -2.55
CA ASP A 302 -2.76 20.95 -1.98
C ASP A 302 -2.30 19.72 -1.18
N ILE A 303 -3.05 19.39 -0.12
CA ILE A 303 -2.81 18.21 0.73
C ILE A 303 -3.99 17.26 0.59
N TYR A 304 -3.70 16.05 0.14
CA TYR A 304 -4.63 14.94 0.07
C TYR A 304 -4.21 13.83 1.02
N ILE A 305 -5.18 13.20 1.70
CA ILE A 305 -4.95 11.99 2.48
C ILE A 305 -6.02 10.97 2.11
N GLN A 306 -5.60 9.75 1.78
CA GLN A 306 -6.45 8.69 1.21
C GLN A 306 -7.26 9.17 0.00
N GLY A 307 -6.63 9.98 -0.86
CA GLY A 307 -7.27 10.56 -2.05
C GLY A 307 -8.25 11.72 -1.79
N ASN A 308 -8.61 12.01 -0.53
CA ASN A 308 -9.50 13.12 -0.20
C ASN A 308 -8.70 14.42 -0.08
N LEU A 309 -9.19 15.51 -0.68
CA LEU A 309 -8.62 16.85 -0.50
C LEU A 309 -8.89 17.33 0.93
N ILE A 310 -7.86 17.35 1.77
CA ILE A 310 -7.96 17.77 3.16
C ILE A 310 -7.68 19.27 3.31
N TRP A 311 -6.75 19.78 2.50
CA TRP A 311 -6.40 21.19 2.52
C TRP A 311 -6.10 21.69 1.12
N LYS A 312 -6.87 22.68 0.67
CA LYS A 312 -6.64 23.35 -0.61
C LYS A 312 -5.79 24.60 -0.41
N ASP A 313 -4.84 24.86 -1.29
CA ASP A 313 -4.01 26.07 -1.29
C ASP A 313 -3.24 26.28 0.04
N PHE A 314 -2.65 25.21 0.59
CA PHE A 314 -1.87 25.25 1.81
C PHE A 314 -0.58 26.07 1.62
N ASP A 315 -0.39 27.09 2.47
CA ASP A 315 0.80 27.96 2.51
C ASP A 315 1.49 27.81 3.86
N ILE A 316 2.68 27.19 3.86
CA ILE A 316 3.45 26.88 5.07
C ILE A 316 3.75 28.15 5.87
N SER A 317 4.20 29.21 5.20
CA SER A 317 4.64 30.45 5.86
C SER A 317 3.47 31.18 6.50
N LYS A 318 2.30 31.15 5.86
CA LYS A 318 1.07 31.73 6.40
C LYS A 318 0.61 30.97 7.64
N GLU A 319 0.65 29.64 7.59
CA GLU A 319 0.18 28.77 8.66
C GLU A 319 1.12 28.73 9.88
N ALA A 320 2.43 28.93 9.66
CA ALA A 320 3.44 29.04 10.72
C ALA A 320 3.57 30.48 11.28
N GLY A 321 2.94 31.47 10.64
CA GLY A 321 3.08 32.88 11.01
C GLY A 321 4.46 33.47 10.68
N GLY A 322 5.10 32.99 9.62
CA GLY A 322 6.41 33.44 9.14
C GLY A 322 7.23 32.31 8.50
N VAL A 323 8.37 32.69 7.91
CA VAL A 323 9.40 31.75 7.43
C VAL A 323 10.32 31.33 8.60
N ASN A 324 11.02 30.21 8.47
CA ASN A 324 11.86 29.62 9.53
C ASN A 324 11.11 29.38 10.85
N ARG A 325 9.82 29.05 10.73
CA ARG A 325 8.95 28.65 11.84
C ARG A 325 8.37 27.29 11.54
N ALA A 326 8.44 26.37 12.49
CA ALA A 326 7.86 25.05 12.36
C ALA A 326 6.34 25.10 12.51
N VAL A 327 5.66 24.26 11.75
CA VAL A 327 4.22 24.05 11.86
C VAL A 327 3.90 22.56 11.73
N ALA A 328 3.26 22.02 12.76
CA ALA A 328 2.73 20.67 12.76
C ALA A 328 1.21 20.71 12.56
N ARG A 329 0.70 19.87 11.67
CA ARG A 329 -0.73 19.75 11.38
C ARG A 329 -1.18 18.29 11.56
N PRO A 330 -1.92 17.98 12.65
CA PRO A 330 -2.49 16.66 12.85
C PRO A 330 -3.82 16.51 12.09
N PHE A 331 -4.00 15.38 11.44
CA PHE A 331 -5.21 15.01 10.71
C PHE A 331 -5.68 13.63 11.17
N LYS A 332 -6.97 13.50 11.50
CA LYS A 332 -7.56 12.21 11.85
C LYS A 332 -8.01 11.50 10.58
N VAL A 333 -7.56 10.26 10.41
CA VAL A 333 -7.81 9.46 9.21
C VAL A 333 -8.16 8.03 9.61
N ASN A 334 -9.13 7.43 8.93
CA ASN A 334 -9.44 6.02 9.12
C ASN A 334 -8.70 5.18 8.07
N VAL A 335 -7.87 4.25 8.52
CA VAL A 335 -7.17 3.27 7.68
C VAL A 335 -8.05 2.02 7.57
N THR A 336 -8.50 1.70 6.36
CA THR A 336 -9.43 0.58 6.11
C THR A 336 -8.81 -0.58 5.33
N GLU A 337 -7.73 -0.34 4.61
CA GLU A 337 -7.12 -1.31 3.68
C GLU A 337 -5.65 -1.61 3.99
N ASN A 338 -5.22 -1.44 5.24
CA ASN A 338 -3.84 -1.63 5.71
C ASN A 338 -2.79 -0.73 5.04
N TYR A 339 -3.21 0.34 4.36
CA TYR A 339 -2.31 1.34 3.81
C TYR A 339 -2.85 2.76 4.05
N LEU A 340 -1.92 3.71 4.03
CA LEU A 340 -2.21 5.14 4.10
C LEU A 340 -1.50 5.84 2.94
N ASP A 341 -2.22 6.61 2.13
CA ASP A 341 -1.66 7.46 1.08
C ASP A 341 -1.73 8.94 1.51
N ILE A 342 -0.57 9.61 1.55
CA ILE A 342 -0.45 11.06 1.78
C ILE A 342 0.13 11.67 0.51
N HIS A 343 -0.59 12.62 -0.08
CA HIS A 343 -0.23 13.23 -1.35
C HIS A 343 -0.19 14.75 -1.22
N LEU A 344 1.00 15.31 -1.46
CA LEU A 344 1.23 16.74 -1.55
C LEU A 344 1.36 17.11 -3.02
N PHE A 345 0.47 17.98 -3.50
CA PHE A 345 0.26 18.19 -4.93
C PHE A 345 0.40 19.66 -5.33
N TRP A 346 1.12 19.90 -6.43
CA TRP A 346 1.34 21.22 -6.99
C TRP A 346 1.02 21.27 -8.49
N ALA A 347 -0.01 22.07 -8.80
CA ALA A 347 -0.48 22.32 -10.16
C ALA A 347 -0.12 23.72 -10.70
N GLY A 348 0.97 24.34 -10.23
CA GLY A 348 1.42 25.63 -10.77
C GLY A 348 1.07 26.87 -9.95
N LYS A 349 0.43 26.73 -8.78
CA LYS A 349 0.07 27.87 -7.91
C LYS A 349 1.23 28.40 -7.09
N GLY A 350 1.16 29.69 -6.74
CA GLY A 350 2.22 30.36 -6.00
C GLY A 350 3.31 30.89 -6.93
N THR A 351 4.54 30.98 -6.43
CA THR A 351 5.67 31.59 -7.15
C THR A 351 6.54 30.52 -7.78
N CYS A 352 6.86 30.64 -9.07
CA CYS A 352 7.70 29.66 -9.79
C CYS A 352 9.21 29.96 -9.76
N CYS A 353 9.55 31.22 -9.52
CA CYS A 353 10.76 31.81 -10.08
C CYS A 353 11.45 32.79 -9.13
N ILE A 354 11.08 32.77 -7.85
CA ILE A 354 11.65 33.57 -6.78
C ILE A 354 11.81 32.63 -5.58
N PRO A 355 12.94 32.62 -4.86
CA PRO A 355 14.13 33.44 -5.11
C PRO A 355 14.87 32.98 -6.36
N GLU A 356 14.90 31.68 -6.64
CA GLU A 356 15.47 31.11 -7.86
C GLU A 356 14.42 30.30 -8.65
N PRO A 357 14.61 30.10 -9.96
CA PRO A 357 13.81 29.15 -10.74
C PRO A 357 13.85 27.75 -10.13
N GLY A 358 12.66 27.21 -9.82
CA GLY A 358 12.55 25.89 -9.20
C GLY A 358 12.19 25.92 -7.72
N ASP A 359 12.06 27.08 -7.09
CA ASP A 359 11.66 27.17 -5.68
C ASP A 359 10.13 27.16 -5.53
N TYR A 360 9.50 26.05 -5.93
CA TYR A 360 8.05 25.83 -5.87
C TYR A 360 7.70 24.39 -5.52
N GLY A 361 6.40 24.12 -5.41
CA GLY A 361 5.86 22.80 -5.07
C GLY A 361 5.92 22.48 -3.58
N PRO A 362 5.47 21.29 -3.15
CA PRO A 362 5.45 20.93 -1.74
C PRO A 362 6.87 20.84 -1.16
N LEU A 363 6.97 21.24 0.11
CA LEU A 363 8.14 21.13 0.97
C LEU A 363 7.67 20.50 2.27
N ILE A 364 8.29 19.40 2.72
CA ILE A 364 7.91 18.71 3.97
C ILE A 364 9.14 18.19 4.71
N SER A 365 9.16 18.36 6.04
CA SER A 365 10.32 18.02 6.88
C SER A 365 10.17 16.64 7.53
N ALA A 366 8.94 16.27 7.90
CA ALA A 366 8.64 14.96 8.47
C ALA A 366 7.16 14.58 8.33
N VAL A 367 6.92 13.27 8.36
CA VAL A 367 5.61 12.64 8.45
C VAL A 367 5.61 11.73 9.66
N HIS A 368 4.57 11.82 10.49
CA HIS A 368 4.33 10.86 11.57
C HIS A 368 2.88 10.40 11.49
N ALA A 369 2.63 9.10 11.55
CA ALA A 369 1.29 8.55 11.66
C ALA A 369 1.29 7.45 12.71
N ALA A 370 0.35 7.51 13.65
CA ALA A 370 0.17 6.51 14.70
C ALA A 370 -1.31 6.17 14.90
N SER A 371 -1.57 4.90 15.17
CA SER A 371 -2.91 4.40 15.50
C SER A 371 -3.38 4.98 16.83
N ASP A 372 -4.59 5.53 16.84
CA ASP A 372 -5.28 6.02 18.03
C ASP A 372 -5.86 4.84 18.84
N THR A 373 -6.04 3.68 18.21
CA THR A 373 -6.52 2.50 18.91
C THR A 373 -5.38 1.88 19.73
N PRO A 374 -5.61 1.51 21.01
CA PRO A 374 -4.61 0.82 21.80
C PRO A 374 -4.21 -0.46 21.09
N THR A 375 -2.91 -0.61 20.79
CA THR A 375 -2.36 -1.88 20.33
C THR A 375 -2.60 -2.90 21.43
N THR A 376 -3.64 -3.73 21.32
CA THR A 376 -3.63 -5.00 22.04
C THR A 376 -2.45 -5.76 21.46
N PRO A 377 -1.36 -5.98 22.21
CA PRO A 377 -0.30 -6.82 21.71
C PRO A 377 -0.96 -8.17 21.53
N GLY A 378 -0.93 -8.70 20.31
CA GLY A 378 -1.20 -10.10 20.05
C GLY A 378 -0.16 -10.95 20.77
N LYS A 379 -0.22 -11.02 22.10
CA LYS A 379 0.27 -12.17 22.84
C LYS A 379 -0.60 -13.31 22.34
N LYS A 380 -0.09 -14.06 21.35
CA LYS A 380 -0.46 -15.47 21.24
C LYS A 380 -0.21 -16.05 22.62
N SER A 381 -1.31 -16.25 23.34
CA SER A 381 -1.31 -16.60 24.73
C SER A 381 -0.50 -17.89 24.89
N ARG A 382 0.69 -17.78 25.48
CA ARG A 382 1.45 -18.97 25.95
C ARG A 382 0.59 -19.82 26.88
N THR A 383 -0.43 -19.24 27.52
CA THR A 383 -1.43 -19.95 28.31
C THR A 383 -2.20 -20.98 27.49
N GLY A 384 -2.54 -20.72 26.22
CA GLY A 384 -3.21 -21.70 25.37
C GLY A 384 -2.33 -22.92 25.03
N LEU A 385 -1.04 -22.70 24.81
CA LEU A 385 -0.07 -23.77 24.55
C LEU A 385 0.29 -24.55 25.81
N ILE A 386 0.42 -23.87 26.96
CA ILE A 386 0.70 -24.50 28.26
C ILE A 386 -0.51 -25.31 28.72
N VAL A 387 -1.74 -24.79 28.59
CA VAL A 387 -2.96 -25.54 28.90
C VAL A 387 -3.14 -26.73 27.94
N GLY A 388 -2.82 -26.55 26.64
CA GLY A 388 -2.87 -27.62 25.65
C GLY A 388 -1.89 -28.78 25.88
N ILE A 389 -0.76 -28.55 26.56
CA ILE A 389 0.24 -29.60 26.89
C ILE A 389 0.05 -30.13 28.32
N ALA A 390 -0.29 -29.27 29.28
CA ALA A 390 -0.40 -29.67 30.69
C ALA A 390 -1.62 -30.55 30.96
N VAL A 391 -2.74 -30.31 30.27
CA VAL A 391 -3.97 -31.10 30.47
C VAL A 391 -3.79 -32.56 30.02
N PRO A 392 -3.26 -32.85 28.81
CA PRO A 392 -2.97 -34.24 28.40
C PRO A 392 -1.96 -34.94 29.32
N VAL A 393 -0.89 -34.26 29.72
CA VAL A 393 0.14 -34.83 30.61
C VAL A 393 -0.44 -35.13 31.99
N GLY A 394 -1.28 -34.24 32.53
CA GLY A 394 -2.00 -34.45 33.78
C GLY A 394 -2.94 -35.65 33.72
N VAL A 395 -3.72 -35.79 32.65
CA VAL A 395 -4.66 -36.91 32.45
C VAL A 395 -3.90 -38.23 32.31
N VAL A 396 -2.81 -38.28 31.53
CA VAL A 396 -1.99 -39.49 31.38
C VAL A 396 -1.33 -39.88 32.71
N SER A 397 -0.85 -38.91 33.49
CA SER A 397 -0.26 -39.17 34.81
C SER A 397 -1.29 -39.72 35.81
N LEU A 398 -2.52 -39.21 35.77
CA LEU A 398 -3.63 -39.68 36.61
C LEU A 398 -4.08 -41.09 36.23
N LEU A 399 -4.12 -41.40 34.93
CA LEU A 399 -4.42 -42.74 34.43
C LEU A 399 -3.33 -43.75 34.82
N LEU A 400 -2.05 -43.35 34.77
CA LEU A 400 -0.93 -44.18 35.22
C LEU A 400 -0.99 -44.42 36.74
N LEU A 401 -1.31 -43.40 37.53
CA LEU A 401 -1.55 -43.54 38.98
C LEU A 401 -2.69 -44.49 39.27
N PHE A 402 -3.82 -44.37 38.57
CA PHE A 402 -4.94 -45.29 38.70
C PHE A 402 -4.57 -46.72 38.30
N ALA A 403 -3.80 -46.90 37.22
CA ALA A 403 -3.31 -48.22 36.79
C ALA A 403 -2.37 -48.85 37.83
N VAL A 404 -1.47 -48.06 38.43
CA VAL A 404 -0.58 -48.53 39.51
C VAL A 404 -1.36 -48.89 40.77
N LEU A 405 -2.35 -48.07 41.16
CA LEU A 405 -3.22 -48.36 42.31
C LEU A 405 -4.08 -49.61 42.06
N TYR A 406 -4.59 -49.77 40.84
CA TYR A 406 -5.34 -50.97 40.44
C TYR A 406 -4.46 -52.23 40.46
N MET A 407 -3.23 -52.15 39.94
CA MET A 407 -2.25 -53.23 40.01
C MET A 407 -1.86 -53.59 41.45
N ARG A 408 -1.73 -52.58 42.34
CA ARG A 408 -1.48 -52.81 43.77
C ARG A 408 -2.67 -53.46 44.48
N ARG A 409 -3.91 -53.06 44.16
CA ARG A 409 -5.12 -53.70 44.69
C ARG A 409 -5.24 -55.15 44.22
N LYS A 410 -5.00 -55.40 42.92
CA LYS A 410 -5.04 -56.75 42.35
C LYS A 410 -3.92 -57.66 42.87
N LYS A 411 -2.80 -57.09 43.31
CA LYS A 411 -1.75 -57.85 43.99
C LYS A 411 -2.15 -58.24 45.42
N SER A 412 -2.99 -57.44 46.08
CA SER A 412 -3.55 -57.76 47.40
C SER A 412 -4.65 -58.82 47.34
N GLU A 413 -5.44 -58.87 46.26
CA GLU A 413 -6.45 -59.94 46.04
C GLU A 413 -5.82 -61.28 45.63
N LYS A 414 -4.54 -61.30 45.22
CA LYS A 414 -3.88 -62.53 44.77
C LYS A 414 -3.22 -63.33 45.90
N ASP A 415 -3.12 -62.78 47.11
CA ASP A 415 -2.53 -63.46 48.27
C ASP A 415 -3.58 -64.14 49.17
N ASP A 416 -4.88 -63.92 48.94
CA ASP A 416 -5.97 -64.47 49.78
C ASP A 416 -6.82 -65.58 49.11
N ASP A 417 -6.56 -65.92 47.84
CA ASP A 417 -7.32 -66.93 47.08
C ASP A 417 -6.52 -68.21 46.77
N GLU A 418 -5.54 -68.56 47.63
CA GLU A 418 -4.88 -69.87 47.63
C GLU A 418 -5.47 -70.84 48.67
N ASP A 419 -6.79 -70.80 48.91
CA ASP A 419 -7.46 -71.79 49.79
C ASP A 419 -8.94 -71.98 49.44
N LEU A 420 -9.28 -72.42 48.22
CA LEU A 420 -10.40 -73.35 48.01
C LEU A 420 -10.34 -74.02 46.63
N LEU A 421 -9.87 -75.27 46.64
CA LEU A 421 -9.91 -76.20 45.51
C LEU A 421 -11.32 -76.44 44.99
N GLY A 422 -11.46 -76.36 43.66
CA GLY A 422 -12.31 -77.27 42.89
C GLY A 422 -13.70 -76.74 42.51
N LEU A 423 -13.90 -76.46 41.23
CA LEU A 423 -15.05 -76.91 40.42
C LEU A 423 -14.86 -76.49 38.96
N GLY A 424 -15.02 -77.45 38.05
CA GLY A 424 -14.73 -77.35 36.62
C GLY A 424 -15.72 -76.54 35.77
N PRO A 425 -15.72 -76.73 34.44
CA PRO A 425 -16.39 -75.85 33.49
C PRO A 425 -17.92 -75.96 33.62
N ARG A 426 -18.62 -74.82 33.72
CA ARG A 426 -20.09 -74.81 33.73
C ARG A 426 -20.61 -75.07 32.30
N PRO A 427 -21.41 -76.13 32.07
CA PRO A 427 -22.12 -76.34 30.82
C PRO A 427 -23.33 -75.39 30.78
N ASN A 428 -23.74 -74.96 29.59
CA ASN A 428 -24.99 -74.23 29.31
C ASN A 428 -24.95 -72.69 29.39
N THR A 429 -23.95 -72.06 28.78
CA THR A 429 -24.09 -70.69 28.29
C THR A 429 -23.92 -70.68 26.78
N PHE A 430 -25.00 -70.40 26.05
CA PHE A 430 -24.93 -70.22 24.60
C PHE A 430 -24.42 -68.82 24.26
N SER A 431 -23.50 -68.74 23.31
CA SER A 431 -23.07 -67.50 22.73
C SER A 431 -24.20 -66.86 21.91
N TYR A 432 -24.15 -65.54 21.74
CA TYR A 432 -25.10 -64.81 20.90
C TYR A 432 -25.14 -65.34 19.46
N ALA A 433 -24.00 -65.80 18.92
CA ALA A 433 -23.93 -66.39 17.59
C ALA A 433 -24.71 -67.70 17.47
N GLU A 434 -24.67 -68.55 18.51
CA GLU A 434 -25.44 -69.79 18.57
C GLU A 434 -26.94 -69.53 18.67
N LEU A 435 -27.34 -68.54 19.50
CA LEU A 435 -28.74 -68.13 19.60
C LEU A 435 -29.28 -67.56 18.28
N ARG A 436 -28.48 -66.75 17.58
CA ARG A 436 -28.84 -66.17 16.28
C ARG A 436 -28.99 -67.25 15.21
N ALA A 437 -28.09 -68.23 15.18
CA ALA A 437 -28.17 -69.35 14.24
C ALA A 437 -29.41 -70.22 14.51
N ALA A 438 -29.70 -70.54 15.77
CA ALA A 438 -30.74 -71.49 16.14
C ALA A 438 -32.16 -70.90 16.05
N THR A 439 -32.30 -69.57 15.98
CA THR A 439 -33.56 -68.85 15.76
C THR A 439 -33.78 -68.40 14.30
N GLU A 440 -32.89 -68.82 13.38
CA GLU A 440 -32.88 -68.35 11.98
C GLU A 440 -32.86 -66.81 11.90
N ASP A 441 -31.90 -66.20 12.62
CA ASP A 441 -31.73 -64.75 12.74
C ASP A 441 -32.94 -64.02 13.35
N PHE A 442 -33.54 -64.63 14.40
CA PHE A 442 -34.72 -64.12 15.09
C PHE A 442 -35.92 -63.89 14.17
N ASN A 443 -36.20 -64.86 13.28
CA ASN A 443 -37.30 -64.77 12.32
C ASN A 443 -38.65 -64.59 13.05
N PRO A 444 -39.46 -63.54 12.73
CA PRO A 444 -40.74 -63.27 13.40
C PRO A 444 -41.74 -64.43 13.30
N SER A 445 -41.62 -65.26 12.26
CA SER A 445 -42.46 -66.45 12.06
C SER A 445 -42.26 -67.52 13.15
N ASN A 446 -41.12 -67.48 13.85
CA ASN A 446 -40.79 -68.36 14.96
C ASN A 446 -41.02 -67.69 16.32
N ALA A 447 -41.54 -66.46 16.36
CA ALA A 447 -41.89 -65.78 17.61
C ALA A 447 -43.13 -66.46 18.23
N LEU A 448 -42.99 -66.93 19.47
CA LEU A 448 -44.06 -67.58 20.23
C LEU A 448 -44.94 -66.54 20.95
N GLY A 449 -44.42 -65.34 21.17
CA GLY A 449 -45.10 -64.23 21.81
C GLY A 449 -44.12 -63.20 22.35
N GLU A 450 -44.62 -62.02 22.73
CA GLU A 450 -43.82 -60.93 23.29
C GLU A 450 -44.41 -60.48 24.63
N GLY A 451 -43.57 -60.46 25.67
CA GLY A 451 -43.92 -60.00 27.00
C GLY A 451 -43.18 -58.71 27.36
N GLY A 452 -43.36 -58.22 28.60
CA GLY A 452 -42.72 -56.98 29.08
C GLY A 452 -41.19 -56.96 29.12
N TYR A 453 -40.54 -58.08 28.78
CA TYR A 453 -39.08 -58.23 28.70
C TYR A 453 -38.59 -58.63 27.30
N GLY A 454 -39.46 -58.56 26.28
CA GLY A 454 -39.13 -58.78 24.87
C GLY A 454 -39.71 -60.06 24.26
N PRO A 455 -39.47 -60.28 22.95
CA PRO A 455 -40.03 -61.39 22.18
C PRO A 455 -39.32 -62.72 22.47
N VAL A 456 -40.10 -63.79 22.60
CA VAL A 456 -39.62 -65.15 22.82
C VAL A 456 -39.70 -65.94 21.52
N TYR A 457 -38.60 -66.55 21.09
CA TYR A 457 -38.51 -67.29 19.83
C TYR A 457 -38.42 -68.79 20.06
N LYS A 458 -39.09 -69.56 19.21
CA LYS A 458 -38.94 -71.00 19.11
C LYS A 458 -37.61 -71.31 18.42
N VAL A 459 -36.77 -72.09 19.09
CA VAL A 459 -35.46 -72.52 18.58
C VAL A 459 -35.59 -73.90 17.93
N LYS A 460 -35.02 -74.10 16.74
CA LYS A 460 -34.86 -75.44 16.16
C LYS A 460 -33.57 -76.04 16.71
N SER A 461 -33.66 -76.79 17.81
CA SER A 461 -32.50 -77.52 18.34
C SER A 461 -32.21 -78.75 17.48
N ILE A 462 -30.99 -78.83 16.94
CA ILE A 462 -30.38 -80.09 16.52
C ILE A 462 -29.71 -80.65 17.77
N LEU A 463 -30.15 -81.85 18.19
CA LEU A 463 -29.75 -82.67 19.35
C LEU A 463 -30.65 -82.61 20.60
N HIS A 464 -31.21 -83.80 20.84
CA HIS A 464 -32.05 -84.29 21.93
C HIS A 464 -31.50 -84.13 23.36
N GLN A 465 -32.46 -84.03 24.30
CA GLN A 465 -32.53 -84.58 25.67
C GLN A 465 -31.35 -84.25 26.61
N TYR A 466 -31.54 -83.66 27.80
CA TYR A 466 -32.33 -84.21 28.91
C TYR A 466 -32.88 -83.13 29.86
N LEU A 467 -34.00 -83.47 30.50
CA LEU A 467 -34.63 -82.84 31.66
C LEU A 467 -33.67 -82.63 32.84
N LEU A 468 -33.90 -81.59 33.65
CA LEU A 468 -34.34 -81.71 35.07
C LEU A 468 -34.61 -80.34 35.71
N LEU A 469 -35.87 -80.18 36.12
CA LEU A 469 -36.56 -79.22 37.02
C LEU A 469 -36.39 -77.70 36.81
#